data_AF-A0A939X164-F1
#
_entry.id   AF-A0A939X164-F1
#
_cell.length_a   1.000
_cell.length_b   1.000
_cell.length_c   1.000
_cell.angle_alpha   90.00
_cell.angle_beta   90.00
_cell.angle_gamma   90.00
#
_symmetry.space_group_name_H-M   'P 1'
#
loop_
_entity.id
_entity.type
_entity.pdbx_description
1 polymer ?
#
loop_
_entity_poly.entity_id
_entity_poly.type
_entity_poly.pdbx_seq_one_letter_code
_entity_poly.pdbx_strand_id
1 'polypeptide(L)'
;MSYIQTDDNIKLYYEEYGTGDKVIISAQVGFYPKGMQQLLAKKGYHVFCLTLRGFAPSSYVTEDYGDSWYDIFADDVIRLANELKIDKFCYMGASHGAGVGWHLMLRHSEQIHAFVAVVPGPHSLAEGAMSYRQMLMQGIISAPPPFDPPIENDNARQKRRDERENWLKNLPEANPREKNIDYGRPLMRLGSEEKLRDALSSIQTPTLILGGTEDPISTPDLMMRTARCLPHCKLVMYSNCGHNIDTDLTEELTEEAAHFLMHASITGKWYASVNE
;
A
#
# COMPACT_ATOMS: atom_id res chain seq x y z
N MET A 1 16.37 13.06 -4.31
CA MET A 1 15.00 13.46 -3.94
C MET A 1 14.53 14.44 -4.99
N SER A 2 13.39 14.17 -5.60
CA SER A 2 12.99 14.77 -6.86
C SER A 2 11.49 15.03 -6.86
N TYR A 3 11.03 15.91 -7.75
CA TYR A 3 9.62 16.22 -7.93
C TYR A 3 9.24 16.00 -9.40
N ILE A 4 8.00 15.58 -9.63
CA ILE A 4 7.33 15.76 -10.93
C ILE A 4 6.26 16.83 -10.80
N GLN A 5 5.96 17.50 -11.91
CA GLN A 5 4.88 18.47 -12.01
C GLN A 5 3.74 17.83 -12.82
N THR A 6 2.54 17.81 -12.27
CA THR A 6 1.35 17.35 -13.00
C THR A 6 0.71 18.49 -13.80
N ASP A 7 -0.13 18.15 -14.77
CA ASP A 7 -0.86 19.11 -15.62
C ASP A 7 -1.80 20.04 -14.82
N ASP A 8 -2.32 19.56 -13.68
CA ASP A 8 -3.14 20.33 -12.73
C ASP A 8 -2.30 21.12 -11.71
N ASN A 9 -1.01 21.33 -12.01
CA ASN A 9 -0.05 22.10 -11.22
C ASN A 9 0.30 21.55 -9.83
N ILE A 10 0.09 20.24 -9.59
CA ILE A 10 0.51 19.57 -8.36
C ILE A 10 1.98 19.16 -8.48
N LYS A 11 2.77 19.47 -7.43
CA LYS A 11 4.12 18.95 -7.28
C LYS A 11 4.05 17.63 -6.53
N LEU A 12 4.42 16.55 -7.17
CA LEU A 12 4.50 15.25 -6.53
C LEU A 12 5.96 14.95 -6.21
N TYR A 13 6.25 14.81 -4.93
CA TYR A 13 7.57 14.40 -4.46
C TYR A 13 7.73 12.90 -4.54
N TYR A 14 8.93 12.47 -4.92
CA TYR A 14 9.34 11.08 -4.78
C TYR A 14 10.78 10.96 -4.31
N GLU A 15 11.04 9.86 -3.62
CA GLU A 15 12.38 9.37 -3.33
C GLU A 15 12.74 8.25 -4.31
N GLU A 16 14.03 8.11 -4.58
CA GLU A 16 14.58 7.15 -5.52
C GLU A 16 15.67 6.35 -4.81
N TYR A 17 15.61 5.03 -4.93
CA TYR A 17 16.55 4.10 -4.31
C TYR A 17 16.97 3.02 -5.30
N GLY A 18 18.27 2.70 -5.33
CA GLY A 18 18.81 1.68 -6.23
C GLY A 18 18.85 2.15 -7.69
N THR A 19 19.38 1.30 -8.57
CA THR A 19 19.62 1.60 -10.00
C THR A 19 19.48 0.34 -10.86
N GLY A 20 18.69 -0.63 -10.44
CA GLY A 20 18.52 -1.89 -11.16
C GLY A 20 17.53 -1.83 -12.33
N ASP A 21 17.57 -2.79 -13.24
CA ASP A 21 16.73 -2.75 -14.45
C ASP A 21 15.24 -3.02 -14.18
N LYS A 22 14.90 -3.57 -13.00
CA LYS A 22 13.52 -3.85 -12.59
C LYS A 22 13.00 -2.72 -11.72
N VAL A 23 11.96 -2.05 -12.20
CA VAL A 23 11.37 -0.91 -11.53
C VAL A 23 10.27 -1.31 -10.56
N ILE A 24 10.28 -0.72 -9.37
CA ILE A 24 9.18 -0.75 -8.40
C ILE A 24 8.71 0.68 -8.14
N ILE A 25 7.41 0.91 -8.21
CA ILE A 25 6.81 2.16 -7.73
C ILE A 25 5.97 1.85 -6.48
N SER A 26 6.13 2.67 -5.45
CA SER A 26 5.36 2.62 -4.21
C SER A 26 4.77 3.99 -3.90
N ALA A 27 3.52 4.06 -3.47
CA ALA A 27 2.88 5.33 -3.11
C ALA A 27 2.26 5.27 -1.71
N GLN A 28 2.48 6.31 -0.90
CA GLN A 28 1.99 6.38 0.48
C GLN A 28 1.90 7.83 0.99
N VAL A 29 1.24 8.03 2.12
CA VAL A 29 1.21 9.31 2.87
C VAL A 29 2.55 9.61 3.58
N GLY A 30 3.44 8.63 3.67
CA GLY A 30 4.78 8.76 4.23
C GLY A 30 5.46 7.39 4.30
N PHE A 31 6.79 7.37 4.43
CA PHE A 31 7.56 6.14 4.48
C PHE A 31 8.38 6.05 5.76
N TYR A 32 8.40 4.86 6.37
CA TYR A 32 9.27 4.60 7.51
C TYR A 32 10.72 4.38 7.02
N PRO A 33 11.73 5.03 7.63
CA PRO A 33 13.13 4.82 7.28
C PRO A 33 13.54 3.35 7.40
N LYS A 34 14.36 2.87 6.45
CA LYS A 34 14.79 1.46 6.35
C LYS A 34 13.68 0.45 6.01
N GLY A 35 12.53 0.91 5.52
CA GLY A 35 11.44 0.04 5.09
C GLY A 35 11.79 -0.89 3.92
N MET A 36 10.84 -1.76 3.58
CA MET A 36 10.97 -2.77 2.52
C MET A 36 11.47 -2.19 1.18
N GLN A 37 11.05 -0.98 0.82
CA GLN A 37 11.43 -0.29 -0.42
C GLN A 37 12.95 -0.12 -0.53
N GLN A 38 13.61 0.32 0.55
CA GLN A 38 15.07 0.49 0.56
C GLN A 38 15.80 -0.86 0.54
N LEU A 39 15.24 -1.88 1.18
CA LEU A 39 15.81 -3.23 1.15
C LEU A 39 15.66 -3.90 -0.23
N LEU A 40 14.53 -3.68 -0.91
CA LEU A 40 14.34 -4.10 -2.30
C LEU A 40 15.34 -3.40 -3.23
N ALA A 41 15.60 -2.10 -3.02
CA ALA A 41 16.65 -1.41 -3.76
C ALA A 41 18.04 -2.05 -3.58
N LYS A 42 18.39 -2.46 -2.34
CA LYS A 42 19.63 -3.22 -2.06
C LYS A 42 19.67 -4.61 -2.71
N LYS A 43 18.51 -5.16 -3.08
CA LYS A 43 18.37 -6.42 -3.83
C LYS A 43 18.42 -6.22 -5.36
N GLY A 44 18.78 -5.03 -5.82
CA GLY A 44 18.96 -4.76 -7.25
C GLY A 44 17.69 -4.33 -7.99
N TYR A 45 16.68 -3.83 -7.27
CA TYR A 45 15.55 -3.12 -7.88
C TYR A 45 15.83 -1.61 -7.95
N HIS A 46 15.16 -0.92 -8.86
CA HIS A 46 15.11 0.54 -8.91
C HIS A 46 13.74 0.99 -8.39
N VAL A 47 13.74 1.62 -7.22
CA VAL A 47 12.55 1.83 -6.42
C VAL A 47 12.24 3.32 -6.31
N PHE A 48 11.02 3.69 -6.69
CA PHE A 48 10.49 5.05 -6.58
C PHE A 48 9.39 5.09 -5.52
N CYS A 49 9.58 5.90 -4.49
CA CYS A 49 8.64 6.09 -3.39
C CYS A 49 7.94 7.43 -3.53
N LEU A 50 6.73 7.43 -4.08
CA LEU A 50 5.87 8.58 -4.27
C LEU A 50 5.16 8.97 -2.97
N THR A 51 5.32 10.22 -2.54
CA THR A 51 4.42 10.80 -1.55
C THR A 51 3.14 11.26 -2.24
N LEU A 52 2.00 10.75 -1.78
CA LEU A 52 0.70 11.07 -2.38
C LEU A 52 0.39 12.58 -2.32
N ARG A 53 -0.31 13.11 -3.34
CA ARG A 53 -0.82 14.49 -3.32
C ARG A 53 -1.60 14.75 -2.03
N GLY A 54 -1.53 15.97 -1.54
CA GLY A 54 -2.17 16.37 -0.30
C GLY A 54 -1.34 16.16 0.95
N PHE A 55 -0.22 15.43 0.86
CA PHE A 55 0.67 15.16 1.99
C PHE A 55 2.07 15.67 1.71
N ALA A 56 2.67 16.35 2.70
CA ALA A 56 4.04 16.83 2.55
C ALA A 56 5.02 15.65 2.40
N PRO A 57 6.05 15.81 1.56
CA PRO A 57 6.46 17.03 0.85
C PRO A 57 5.80 17.26 -0.52
N SER A 58 4.85 16.43 -0.96
CA SER A 58 4.03 16.74 -2.13
C SER A 58 3.12 17.95 -1.87
N SER A 59 2.61 18.57 -2.94
CA SER A 59 1.69 19.69 -2.85
C SER A 59 0.47 19.33 -2.01
N TYR A 60 0.15 20.19 -1.03
CA TYR A 60 -1.16 20.19 -0.40
C TYR A 60 -2.25 20.49 -1.42
N VAL A 61 -3.44 19.95 -1.18
CA VAL A 61 -4.64 20.21 -1.99
C VAL A 61 -5.74 20.74 -1.09
N THR A 62 -6.67 21.51 -1.65
CA THR A 62 -7.85 22.03 -0.95
C THR A 62 -9.14 21.41 -1.44
N GLU A 63 -9.08 20.79 -2.62
CA GLU A 63 -10.15 20.08 -3.27
C GLU A 63 -10.44 18.77 -2.53
N ASP A 64 -11.73 18.51 -2.31
CA ASP A 64 -12.19 17.19 -1.92
C ASP A 64 -12.64 16.44 -3.17
N TYR A 65 -11.97 15.33 -3.46
CA TYR A 65 -12.26 14.48 -4.60
C TYR A 65 -13.28 13.37 -4.29
N GLY A 66 -13.79 13.31 -3.05
CA GLY A 66 -14.78 12.32 -2.61
C GLY A 66 -14.38 10.89 -2.97
N ASP A 67 -15.30 10.12 -3.54
CA ASP A 67 -15.06 8.72 -3.91
C ASP A 67 -14.01 8.52 -5.04
N SER A 68 -13.45 9.59 -5.58
CA SER A 68 -12.42 9.55 -6.64
C SER A 68 -10.98 9.64 -6.12
N TRP A 69 -10.77 9.82 -4.82
CA TRP A 69 -9.43 9.98 -4.23
C TRP A 69 -8.43 8.88 -4.65
N TYR A 70 -8.82 7.60 -4.55
CA TYR A 70 -7.93 6.50 -4.94
C TYR A 70 -7.71 6.38 -6.45
N ASP A 71 -8.69 6.78 -7.28
CA ASP A 71 -8.48 6.86 -8.73
C ASP A 71 -7.42 7.91 -9.07
N ILE A 72 -7.48 9.07 -8.41
CA ILE A 72 -6.51 10.16 -8.59
C ILE A 72 -5.12 9.74 -8.10
N PHE A 73 -5.04 9.06 -6.95
CA PHE A 73 -3.76 8.52 -6.46
C PHE A 73 -3.18 7.48 -7.41
N ALA A 74 -4.02 6.64 -8.02
CA ALA A 74 -3.56 5.69 -9.05
C ALA A 74 -3.06 6.43 -10.30
N ASP A 75 -3.78 7.46 -10.75
CA ASP A 75 -3.37 8.27 -11.90
C ASP A 75 -2.06 9.03 -11.63
N ASP A 76 -1.81 9.47 -10.40
CA ASP A 76 -0.53 10.08 -9.99
C ASP A 76 0.65 9.11 -10.07
N VAL A 77 0.45 7.84 -9.72
CA VAL A 77 1.46 6.79 -9.91
C VAL A 77 1.79 6.62 -11.39
N ILE A 78 0.78 6.62 -12.26
CA ILE A 78 0.98 6.53 -13.72
C ILE A 78 1.67 7.78 -14.28
N ARG A 79 1.34 8.98 -13.77
CA ARG A 79 2.04 10.21 -14.14
C ARG A 79 3.52 10.17 -13.78
N LEU A 80 3.85 9.65 -12.60
CA LEU A 80 5.25 9.41 -12.22
C LEU A 80 5.94 8.45 -13.19
N ALA A 81 5.30 7.31 -13.50
CA ALA A 81 5.85 6.35 -14.44
C ALA A 81 6.12 6.98 -15.82
N ASN A 82 5.15 7.72 -16.37
CA ASN A 82 5.26 8.39 -17.66
C ASN A 82 6.37 9.45 -17.70
N GLU A 83 6.46 10.31 -16.68
CA GLU A 83 7.48 11.36 -16.61
C GLU A 83 8.89 10.76 -16.54
N LEU A 84 9.04 9.65 -15.82
CA LEU A 84 10.28 8.90 -15.72
C LEU A 84 10.52 7.94 -16.89
N LYS A 85 9.60 7.88 -17.86
CA LYS A 85 9.65 7.01 -19.04
C LYS A 85 9.75 5.53 -18.69
N ILE A 86 8.98 5.12 -17.69
CA ILE A 86 8.87 3.75 -17.21
C ILE A 86 7.64 3.11 -17.88
N ASP A 87 7.86 2.29 -18.90
CA ASP A 87 6.77 1.65 -19.65
C ASP A 87 6.04 0.56 -18.85
N LYS A 88 6.77 -0.14 -17.98
CA LYS A 88 6.22 -1.22 -17.14
C LYS A 88 6.96 -1.35 -15.83
N PHE A 89 6.24 -1.55 -14.73
CA PHE A 89 6.82 -1.62 -13.38
C PHE A 89 6.07 -2.60 -12.47
N CYS A 90 6.67 -2.99 -11.36
CA CYS A 90 5.96 -3.65 -10.27
C CYS A 90 5.44 -2.60 -9.29
N TYR A 91 4.23 -2.76 -8.77
CA TYR A 91 3.69 -1.86 -7.76
C TYR A 91 3.79 -2.46 -6.36
N MET A 92 4.11 -1.64 -5.36
CA MET A 92 4.10 -2.05 -3.96
C MET A 92 3.42 -1.00 -3.09
N GLY A 93 2.52 -1.42 -2.21
CA GLY A 93 1.87 -0.52 -1.25
C GLY A 93 1.54 -1.20 0.06
N ALA A 94 1.52 -0.42 1.14
CA ALA A 94 1.08 -0.86 2.46
C ALA A 94 -0.19 -0.12 2.86
N SER A 95 -1.21 -0.82 3.41
CA SER A 95 -2.45 -0.19 3.89
C SER A 95 -3.10 0.70 2.81
N HIS A 96 -3.20 2.01 3.02
CA HIS A 96 -3.71 2.96 2.01
C HIS A 96 -2.96 2.90 0.68
N GLY A 97 -1.64 2.73 0.69
CA GLY A 97 -0.84 2.56 -0.51
C GLY A 97 -1.19 1.28 -1.27
N ALA A 98 -1.60 0.22 -0.57
CA ALA A 98 -2.15 -0.98 -1.22
C ALA A 98 -3.55 -0.71 -1.80
N GLY A 99 -4.34 0.17 -1.15
CA GLY A 99 -5.57 0.71 -1.69
C GLY A 99 -5.40 1.36 -3.05
N VAL A 100 -4.35 2.17 -3.23
CA VAL A 100 -3.97 2.73 -4.54
C VAL A 100 -3.66 1.63 -5.55
N GLY A 101 -3.02 0.54 -5.09
CA GLY A 101 -2.74 -0.65 -5.89
C GLY A 101 -3.98 -1.30 -6.48
N TRP A 102 -5.08 -1.44 -5.72
CA TRP A 102 -6.33 -2.00 -6.28
C TRP A 102 -6.88 -1.16 -7.42
N HIS A 103 -6.81 0.16 -7.29
CA HIS A 103 -7.27 1.07 -8.33
C HIS A 103 -6.34 1.04 -9.56
N LEU A 104 -5.03 0.93 -9.36
CA LEU A 104 -4.07 0.68 -10.44
C LEU A 104 -4.38 -0.61 -11.20
N MET A 105 -4.65 -1.71 -10.49
CA MET A 105 -4.94 -2.99 -11.15
C MET A 105 -6.22 -2.97 -11.98
N LEU A 106 -7.23 -2.20 -11.57
CA LEU A 106 -8.50 -2.09 -12.29
C LEU A 106 -8.46 -1.12 -13.46
N ARG A 107 -7.52 -0.15 -13.46
CA ARG A 107 -7.52 0.97 -14.40
C ARG A 107 -6.33 0.98 -15.37
N HIS A 108 -5.18 0.47 -14.93
CA HIS A 108 -3.87 0.63 -15.57
C HIS A 108 -3.04 -0.65 -15.55
N SER A 109 -3.70 -1.82 -15.56
CA SER A 109 -3.06 -3.14 -15.44
C SER A 109 -1.98 -3.42 -16.49
N GLU A 110 -2.08 -2.81 -17.67
CA GLU A 110 -1.16 -3.00 -18.79
C GLU A 110 0.27 -2.55 -18.48
N GLN A 111 0.42 -1.55 -17.62
CA GLN A 111 1.72 -1.01 -17.16
C GLN A 111 2.25 -1.73 -15.92
N ILE A 112 1.48 -2.65 -15.32
CA ILE A 112 1.84 -3.28 -14.06
C ILE A 112 2.24 -4.73 -14.31
N HIS A 113 3.45 -5.09 -13.90
CA HIS A 113 3.96 -6.45 -14.01
C HIS A 113 3.52 -7.35 -12.85
N ALA A 114 3.53 -6.82 -11.63
CA ALA A 114 3.13 -7.53 -10.41
C ALA A 114 2.76 -6.52 -9.32
N PHE A 115 1.94 -6.96 -8.36
CA PHE A 115 1.51 -6.15 -7.22
C PHE A 115 1.85 -6.81 -5.89
N VAL A 116 2.56 -6.09 -5.00
CA VAL A 116 2.80 -6.48 -3.60
C VAL A 116 1.96 -5.59 -2.68
N ALA A 117 0.98 -6.21 -2.03
CA ALA A 117 0.00 -5.58 -1.16
C ALA A 117 0.28 -5.97 0.30
N VAL A 118 0.78 -5.02 1.11
CA VAL A 118 1.05 -5.24 2.53
C VAL A 118 -0.13 -4.73 3.36
N VAL A 119 -0.68 -5.56 4.23
CA VAL A 119 -1.87 -5.31 5.08
C VAL A 119 -3.00 -4.57 4.34
N PRO A 120 -3.42 -5.05 3.16
CA PRO A 120 -4.27 -4.27 2.28
C PRO A 120 -5.73 -4.33 2.70
N GLY A 121 -6.50 -3.30 2.30
CA GLY A 121 -7.93 -3.48 2.01
C GLY A 121 -8.13 -4.35 0.76
N PRO A 122 -9.29 -4.36 0.09
CA PRO A 122 -10.47 -3.55 0.39
C PRO A 122 -11.20 -4.07 1.63
N HIS A 123 -11.73 -3.14 2.42
CA HIS A 123 -12.58 -3.44 3.56
C HIS A 123 -13.95 -3.98 3.13
N SER A 124 -14.74 -4.47 4.08
CA SER A 124 -16.15 -4.73 3.82
C SER A 124 -16.87 -3.42 3.53
N LEU A 125 -17.74 -3.41 2.52
CA LEU A 125 -18.54 -2.23 2.23
C LEU A 125 -19.52 -1.89 3.36
N ALA A 126 -19.84 -2.87 4.22
CA ALA A 126 -20.66 -2.67 5.41
C ALA A 126 -19.96 -1.84 6.51
N GLU A 127 -18.63 -1.72 6.48
CA GLU A 127 -17.87 -0.93 7.45
C GLU A 127 -17.93 0.58 7.18
N GLY A 128 -18.52 1.00 6.05
CA GLY A 128 -18.63 2.40 5.65
C GLY A 128 -17.35 2.95 5.02
N ALA A 129 -17.47 4.13 4.40
CA ALA A 129 -16.39 4.71 3.60
C ALA A 129 -15.34 5.48 4.40
N MET A 130 -15.64 5.85 5.65
CA MET A 130 -14.75 6.68 6.47
C MET A 130 -13.50 5.90 6.88
N SER A 131 -12.32 6.49 6.65
CA SER A 131 -11.05 5.91 7.08
C SER A 131 -10.87 5.97 8.60
N TYR A 132 -10.11 5.06 9.19
CA TYR A 132 -9.76 5.12 10.63
C TYR A 132 -9.03 6.42 10.98
N ARG A 133 -8.19 6.92 10.07
CA ARG A 133 -7.54 8.24 10.19
C ARG A 133 -8.59 9.34 10.35
N GLN A 134 -9.62 9.34 9.51
CA GLN A 134 -10.67 10.34 9.58
C GLN A 134 -11.52 10.19 10.85
N MET A 135 -11.84 8.96 11.26
CA MET A 135 -12.54 8.71 12.53
C MET A 135 -11.76 9.26 13.73
N LEU A 136 -10.42 9.11 13.74
CA LEU A 136 -9.55 9.71 14.76
C LEU A 136 -9.56 11.24 14.71
N MET A 137 -9.41 11.82 13.51
CA MET A 137 -9.40 13.29 13.34
C MET A 137 -10.72 13.95 13.72
N GLN A 138 -11.85 13.26 13.51
CA GLN A 138 -13.18 13.73 13.91
C GLN A 138 -13.54 13.40 15.36
N GLY A 139 -12.67 12.69 16.10
CA GLY A 139 -12.93 12.29 17.48
C GLY A 139 -14.03 11.23 17.64
N ILE A 140 -14.39 10.51 16.58
CA ILE A 140 -15.34 9.38 16.61
C ILE A 140 -14.73 8.21 17.38
N ILE A 141 -13.41 8.01 17.24
CA ILE A 141 -12.63 7.07 18.04
C ILE A 141 -11.49 7.82 18.74
N SER A 142 -11.17 7.41 19.96
CA SER A 142 -10.12 8.03 20.79
C SER A 142 -8.73 7.43 20.55
N ALA A 143 -8.67 6.21 20.02
CA ALA A 143 -7.45 5.51 19.66
C ALA A 143 -7.75 4.51 18.52
N PRO A 144 -6.77 4.17 17.67
CA PRO A 144 -6.92 3.06 16.74
C PRO A 144 -7.12 1.74 17.52
N PRO A 145 -7.68 0.69 16.90
CA PRO A 145 -7.73 -0.64 17.50
C PRO A 145 -6.33 -1.09 17.97
N PRO A 146 -6.23 -1.92 19.04
CA PRO A 146 -4.95 -2.32 19.61
C PRO A 146 -4.05 -2.94 18.54
N PHE A 147 -2.90 -2.32 18.35
CA PHE A 147 -2.20 -2.37 17.06
C PHE A 147 -0.98 -3.30 17.07
N ASP A 148 -0.44 -3.63 18.24
CA ASP A 148 0.82 -4.34 18.41
C ASP A 148 0.61 -5.64 19.21
N PRO A 149 0.48 -6.81 18.57
CA PRO A 149 0.39 -8.09 19.28
C PRO A 149 1.66 -8.36 20.11
N PRO A 150 1.59 -9.20 21.16
CA PRO A 150 2.73 -9.53 22.00
C PRO A 150 3.90 -10.11 21.19
N ILE A 151 5.11 -9.74 21.58
CA ILE A 151 6.35 -10.23 20.96
C ILE A 151 7.17 -10.99 22.00
N GLU A 152 6.82 -12.26 22.19
CA GLU A 152 7.51 -13.10 23.18
C GLU A 152 8.97 -13.33 22.79
N ASN A 153 9.89 -12.80 23.61
CA ASN A 153 11.34 -13.00 23.49
C ASN A 153 11.98 -12.53 22.15
N ASP A 154 11.35 -11.62 21.41
CA ASP A 154 11.88 -11.07 20.16
C ASP A 154 12.44 -9.64 20.34
N ASN A 155 13.69 -9.56 20.81
CA ASN A 155 14.37 -8.29 21.06
C ASN A 155 14.59 -7.45 19.79
N ALA A 156 14.75 -8.10 18.63
CA ALA A 156 14.99 -7.40 17.36
C ALA A 156 13.71 -6.67 16.92
N ARG A 157 12.57 -7.37 17.02
CA ARG A 157 11.26 -6.79 16.73
C ARG A 157 10.87 -5.70 17.72
N GLN A 158 11.14 -5.88 19.01
CA GLN A 158 10.90 -4.83 20.01
C GLN A 158 11.70 -3.57 19.66
N LYS A 159 12.98 -3.72 19.33
CA LYS A 159 13.82 -2.59 18.93
C LYS A 159 13.26 -1.87 17.69
N ARG A 160 12.77 -2.59 16.67
CA ARG A 160 12.17 -1.98 15.48
C ARG A 160 10.89 -1.18 15.83
N ARG A 161 10.04 -1.71 16.72
CA ARG A 161 8.86 -1.00 17.22
C ARG A 161 9.25 0.27 17.98
N ASP A 162 10.24 0.20 18.87
CA ASP A 162 10.73 1.34 19.63
C ASP A 162 11.32 2.42 18.70
N GLU A 163 12.09 2.03 17.69
CA GLU A 163 12.62 2.93 16.66
C GLU A 163 11.48 3.60 15.87
N ARG A 164 10.42 2.85 15.53
CA ARG A 164 9.22 3.37 14.84
C ARG A 164 8.45 4.35 15.69
N GLU A 165 8.20 4.03 16.95
CA GLU A 165 7.56 4.94 17.89
C GLU A 165 8.38 6.22 18.10
N ASN A 166 9.70 6.09 18.25
CA ASN A 166 10.57 7.25 18.38
C ASN A 166 10.54 8.11 17.11
N TRP A 167 10.58 7.50 15.93
CA TRP A 167 10.45 8.24 14.67
C TRP A 167 9.10 8.98 14.59
N LEU A 168 7.99 8.31 14.88
CA LEU A 168 6.65 8.90 14.90
C LEU A 168 6.55 10.09 15.87
N LYS A 169 7.16 9.99 17.06
CA LYS A 169 7.22 11.09 18.05
C LYS A 169 8.04 12.28 17.59
N ASN A 170 8.98 12.08 16.67
CA ASN A 170 9.87 13.12 16.14
C ASN A 170 9.44 13.62 14.75
N LEU A 171 8.32 13.13 14.20
CA LEU A 171 7.77 13.69 12.98
C LEU A 171 7.33 15.15 13.23
N PRO A 172 7.53 16.06 12.26
CA PRO A 172 6.93 17.38 12.30
C PRO A 172 5.42 17.27 12.49
N GLU A 173 4.81 18.22 13.19
CA GLU A 173 3.36 18.26 13.29
C GLU A 173 2.74 18.32 11.89
N ALA A 174 1.82 17.39 11.62
CA ALA A 174 1.09 17.34 10.36
C ALA A 174 0.37 18.66 10.09
N ASN A 175 0.53 19.19 8.87
CA ASN A 175 -0.10 20.44 8.50
C ASN A 175 -1.63 20.31 8.63
N PRO A 176 -2.34 21.30 9.17
CA PRO A 176 -3.80 21.25 9.29
C PRO A 176 -4.53 20.91 7.98
N ARG A 177 -3.95 21.28 6.82
CA ARG A 177 -4.50 20.92 5.50
C ARG A 177 -4.54 19.41 5.27
N GLU A 178 -3.52 18.67 5.70
CA GLU A 178 -3.51 17.21 5.60
C GLU A 178 -4.62 16.58 6.44
N LYS A 179 -4.88 17.13 7.62
CA LYS A 179 -5.91 16.62 8.55
C LYS A 179 -7.32 16.67 7.96
N ASN A 180 -7.56 17.57 7.02
CA ASN A 180 -8.84 17.73 6.35
C ASN A 180 -9.03 16.83 5.13
N ILE A 181 -8.00 16.09 4.71
CA ILE A 181 -8.10 15.15 3.60
C ILE A 181 -8.78 13.87 4.07
N ASP A 182 -9.98 13.62 3.54
CA ASP A 182 -10.70 12.35 3.69
C ASP A 182 -10.69 11.58 2.37
N TYR A 183 -9.65 10.78 2.17
CA TYR A 183 -9.56 9.90 1.01
C TYR A 183 -10.43 8.64 1.13
N GLY A 184 -11.15 8.46 2.24
CA GLY A 184 -12.00 7.30 2.48
C GLY A 184 -11.27 5.95 2.42
N ARG A 185 -12.00 4.91 2.04
CA ARG A 185 -11.49 3.54 1.85
C ARG A 185 -11.50 3.14 0.37
N PRO A 186 -10.58 2.29 -0.09
CA PRO A 186 -10.50 1.92 -1.50
C PRO A 186 -11.74 1.12 -1.91
N LEU A 187 -12.15 1.27 -3.18
CA LEU A 187 -13.26 0.53 -3.82
C LEU A 187 -14.66 0.70 -3.22
N MET A 188 -14.88 1.63 -2.27
CA MET A 188 -16.20 1.84 -1.64
C MET A 188 -17.31 2.20 -2.63
N ARG A 189 -16.96 2.92 -3.71
CA ARG A 189 -17.88 3.31 -4.79
C ARG A 189 -18.59 2.13 -5.48
N LEU A 190 -18.07 0.91 -5.34
CA LEU A 190 -18.69 -0.28 -5.92
C LEU A 190 -20.06 -0.57 -5.27
N GLY A 191 -20.27 -0.14 -4.03
CA GLY A 191 -21.59 -0.09 -3.38
C GLY A 191 -22.24 -1.43 -3.05
N SER A 192 -21.65 -2.57 -3.44
CA SER A 192 -22.08 -3.91 -3.02
C SER A 192 -20.94 -4.92 -3.05
N GLU A 193 -20.99 -5.91 -2.16
CA GLU A 193 -19.98 -6.98 -2.05
C GLU A 193 -19.87 -7.83 -3.32
N GLU A 194 -20.99 -8.01 -4.03
CA GLU A 194 -21.03 -8.67 -5.34
C GLU A 194 -20.17 -7.92 -6.35
N LYS A 195 -20.38 -6.61 -6.52
CA LYS A 195 -19.57 -5.78 -7.43
C LYS A 195 -18.10 -5.72 -7.01
N LEU A 196 -17.81 -5.76 -5.70
CA LEU A 196 -16.44 -5.82 -5.19
C LEU A 196 -15.76 -7.12 -5.61
N ARG A 197 -16.41 -8.26 -5.39
CA ARG A 197 -15.92 -9.57 -5.82
C ARG A 197 -15.69 -9.62 -7.33
N ASP A 198 -16.66 -9.14 -8.11
CA ASP A 198 -16.58 -9.15 -9.57
C ASP A 198 -15.40 -8.28 -10.07
N ALA A 199 -15.23 -7.08 -9.49
CA ALA A 199 -14.07 -6.23 -9.78
C ALA A 199 -12.74 -6.95 -9.44
N LEU A 200 -12.60 -7.52 -8.25
CA LEU A 200 -11.40 -8.25 -7.85
C LEU A 200 -11.13 -9.46 -8.77
N SER A 201 -12.16 -10.19 -9.18
CA SER A 201 -12.01 -11.35 -10.08
C SER A 201 -11.51 -10.99 -11.47
N SER A 202 -11.67 -9.73 -11.88
CA SER A 202 -11.19 -9.24 -13.16
C SER A 202 -9.67 -8.96 -13.17
N ILE A 203 -9.03 -8.81 -12.00
CA ILE A 203 -7.62 -8.46 -11.87
C ILE A 203 -6.73 -9.64 -12.29
N GLN A 204 -6.10 -9.54 -13.46
CA GLN A 204 -5.17 -10.56 -13.96
C GLN A 204 -3.73 -10.39 -13.48
N THR A 205 -3.39 -9.24 -12.90
CA THR A 205 -2.03 -8.95 -12.43
C THR A 205 -1.65 -9.90 -11.30
N PRO A 206 -0.48 -10.59 -11.38
CA PRO A 206 0.04 -11.38 -10.27
C PRO A 206 0.10 -10.55 -8.99
N THR A 207 -0.54 -11.03 -7.93
CA THR A 207 -0.66 -10.28 -6.67
C THR A 207 -0.13 -11.09 -5.49
N LEU A 208 0.66 -10.45 -4.64
CA LEU A 208 1.08 -10.96 -3.33
C LEU A 208 0.37 -10.14 -2.25
N ILE A 209 -0.31 -10.81 -1.33
CA ILE A 209 -0.86 -10.23 -0.12
C ILE A 209 -0.02 -10.71 1.07
N LEU A 210 0.52 -9.75 1.82
CA LEU A 210 1.28 -9.96 3.06
C LEU A 210 0.47 -9.42 4.24
N GLY A 211 0.11 -10.27 5.20
CA GLY A 211 -0.80 -9.91 6.29
C GLY A 211 -0.38 -10.44 7.65
N GLY A 212 -0.80 -9.75 8.72
CA GLY A 212 -0.66 -10.23 10.09
C GLY A 212 -1.94 -10.92 10.58
N THR A 213 -1.83 -12.00 11.36
CA THR A 213 -2.99 -12.73 11.88
C THR A 213 -3.76 -12.01 12.98
N GLU A 214 -3.19 -10.95 13.54
CA GLU A 214 -3.75 -10.14 14.61
C GLU A 214 -4.02 -8.71 14.12
N ASP A 215 -4.03 -8.47 12.80
CA ASP A 215 -4.37 -7.17 12.21
C ASP A 215 -5.85 -6.82 12.51
N PRO A 216 -6.13 -5.75 13.27
CA PRO A 216 -7.50 -5.37 13.61
C PRO A 216 -8.12 -4.40 12.59
N ILE A 217 -7.36 -3.95 11.60
CA ILE A 217 -7.76 -2.99 10.56
C ILE A 217 -8.05 -3.77 9.29
N SER A 218 -7.02 -4.36 8.69
CA SER A 218 -7.11 -5.23 7.53
C SER A 218 -7.19 -6.67 8.02
N THR A 219 -8.34 -7.07 8.55
CA THR A 219 -8.46 -8.34 9.27
C THR A 219 -8.08 -9.54 8.41
N PRO A 220 -7.63 -10.65 9.02
CA PRO A 220 -7.34 -11.89 8.30
C PRO A 220 -8.49 -12.34 7.40
N ASP A 221 -9.73 -12.22 7.86
CA ASP A 221 -10.92 -12.54 7.08
C ASP A 221 -11.06 -11.68 5.83
N LEU A 222 -10.78 -10.37 5.92
CA LEU A 222 -10.81 -9.46 4.78
C LEU A 222 -9.71 -9.80 3.75
N MET A 223 -8.50 -10.09 4.23
CA MET A 223 -7.38 -10.47 3.36
C MET A 223 -7.63 -11.82 2.70
N MET A 224 -8.14 -12.82 3.43
CA MET A 224 -8.53 -14.12 2.87
C MET A 224 -9.68 -13.99 1.86
N ARG A 225 -10.71 -13.20 2.16
CA ARG A 225 -11.81 -12.90 1.23
C ARG A 225 -11.27 -12.32 -0.07
N THR A 226 -10.39 -11.33 0.03
CA THR A 226 -9.79 -10.66 -1.13
C THR A 226 -8.94 -11.62 -1.95
N ALA A 227 -8.05 -12.38 -1.30
CA ALA A 227 -7.20 -13.37 -1.95
C ALA A 227 -8.01 -14.42 -2.73
N ARG A 228 -9.13 -14.88 -2.17
CA ARG A 228 -10.03 -15.84 -2.83
C ARG A 228 -10.72 -15.31 -4.08
N CYS A 229 -10.82 -13.99 -4.23
CA CYS A 229 -11.42 -13.38 -5.42
C CYS A 229 -10.40 -13.23 -6.55
N LEU A 230 -9.11 -13.13 -6.23
CA LEU A 230 -8.05 -12.87 -7.21
C LEU A 230 -7.62 -14.16 -7.92
N PRO A 231 -7.52 -14.16 -9.27
CA PRO A 231 -7.17 -15.36 -10.03
C PRO A 231 -5.70 -15.81 -9.89
N HIS A 232 -4.78 -14.87 -9.63
CA HIS A 232 -3.32 -15.14 -9.53
C HIS A 232 -2.75 -14.51 -8.26
N CYS A 233 -3.12 -15.06 -7.09
CA CYS A 233 -2.79 -14.48 -5.79
C CYS A 233 -1.99 -15.43 -4.88
N LYS A 234 -0.91 -14.91 -4.28
CA LYS A 234 -0.31 -15.49 -3.07
C LYS A 234 -0.82 -14.74 -1.85
N LEU A 235 -1.35 -15.45 -0.86
CA LEU A 235 -1.57 -14.90 0.48
C LEU A 235 -0.54 -15.50 1.44
N VAL A 236 0.17 -14.65 2.18
CA VAL A 236 1.05 -15.06 3.28
C VAL A 236 0.63 -14.34 4.55
N MET A 237 0.28 -15.12 5.56
CA MET A 237 -0.16 -14.63 6.87
C MET A 237 0.90 -14.95 7.91
N TYR A 238 1.29 -13.94 8.70
CA TYR A 238 2.31 -14.06 9.73
C TYR A 238 1.68 -14.03 11.11
N SER A 239 2.00 -15.03 11.93
CA SER A 239 1.57 -15.16 13.32
C SER A 239 2.12 -14.03 14.18
N ASN A 240 1.39 -13.66 15.24
CA ASN A 240 1.77 -12.62 16.19
C ASN A 240 2.08 -11.29 15.50
N CYS A 241 1.44 -10.94 14.39
CA CYS A 241 1.67 -9.72 13.63
C CYS A 241 0.37 -8.93 13.43
N GLY A 242 0.45 -7.62 13.67
CA GLY A 242 -0.65 -6.69 13.45
C GLY A 242 -0.48 -5.93 12.14
N HIS A 243 -0.98 -4.70 12.10
CA HIS A 243 -1.04 -3.91 10.88
C HIS A 243 0.30 -3.22 10.49
N ASN A 244 1.24 -3.00 11.42
CA ASN A 244 2.60 -2.49 11.12
C ASN A 244 3.58 -3.67 10.91
N ILE A 245 3.11 -4.72 10.22
CA ILE A 245 3.93 -5.91 9.95
C ILE A 245 5.22 -5.56 9.18
N ASP A 246 5.17 -4.51 8.35
CA ASP A 246 6.32 -3.96 7.62
C ASP A 246 7.42 -3.40 8.51
N THR A 247 7.08 -2.93 9.71
CA THR A 247 8.06 -2.59 10.76
C THR A 247 8.52 -3.84 11.51
N ASP A 248 7.59 -4.74 11.77
CA ASP A 248 7.83 -5.89 12.63
C ASP A 248 8.74 -6.94 11.97
N LEU A 249 8.59 -7.15 10.66
CA LEU A 249 9.22 -8.21 9.87
C LEU A 249 9.79 -7.64 8.56
N THR A 250 10.39 -6.45 8.61
CA THR A 250 10.84 -5.72 7.41
C THR A 250 11.70 -6.58 6.49
N GLU A 251 12.67 -7.30 7.05
CA GLU A 251 13.57 -8.17 6.30
C GLU A 251 12.83 -9.38 5.70
N GLU A 252 12.03 -10.09 6.49
CA GLU A 252 11.31 -11.29 6.06
C GLU A 252 10.28 -10.99 4.97
N LEU A 253 9.53 -9.89 5.12
CA LEU A 253 8.59 -9.45 4.10
C LEU A 253 9.32 -9.04 2.81
N THR A 254 10.50 -8.43 2.93
CA THR A 254 11.31 -8.05 1.76
C THR A 254 11.79 -9.29 1.01
N GLU A 255 12.24 -10.33 1.71
CA GLU A 255 12.65 -11.59 1.07
C GLU A 255 11.47 -12.25 0.35
N GLU A 256 10.31 -12.32 1.00
CA GLU A 256 9.10 -12.88 0.38
C GLU A 256 8.66 -12.07 -0.85
N ALA A 257 8.64 -10.74 -0.76
CA ALA A 257 8.37 -9.86 -1.89
C ALA A 257 9.38 -10.04 -3.02
N ALA A 258 10.68 -10.12 -2.72
CA ALA A 258 11.72 -10.29 -3.73
C ALA A 258 11.60 -11.65 -4.46
N HIS A 259 11.31 -12.73 -3.73
CA HIS A 259 11.06 -14.05 -4.31
C HIS A 259 9.83 -14.05 -5.22
N PHE A 260 8.73 -13.45 -4.74
CA PHE A 260 7.51 -13.29 -5.51
C PHE A 260 7.76 -12.52 -6.81
N LEU A 261 8.34 -11.32 -6.72
CA LEU A 261 8.62 -10.44 -7.85
C LEU A 261 9.55 -11.10 -8.88
N MET A 262 10.59 -11.81 -8.43
CA MET A 262 11.48 -12.56 -9.31
C MET A 262 10.70 -13.61 -10.09
N HIS A 263 9.88 -14.42 -9.43
CA HIS A 263 9.15 -15.48 -10.11
C HIS A 263 8.01 -14.94 -11.00
N ALA A 264 7.32 -13.88 -10.58
CA ALA A 264 6.33 -13.18 -11.42
C ALA A 264 6.97 -12.60 -12.70
N SER A 265 8.22 -12.12 -12.62
CA SER A 265 8.99 -11.66 -13.79
C SER A 265 9.30 -12.74 -14.82
N ILE A 266 9.40 -14.00 -14.40
CA ILE A 266 9.74 -15.13 -15.27
C ILE A 266 8.47 -15.75 -15.89
N THR A 267 7.43 -15.91 -15.08
CA THR A 267 6.27 -16.75 -15.42
C THR A 267 5.05 -15.96 -15.86
N GLY A 268 4.98 -14.67 -15.52
CA GLY A 268 3.80 -13.83 -15.71
C GLY A 268 2.57 -14.26 -14.90
N LYS A 269 2.67 -15.31 -14.06
CA LYS A 269 1.57 -15.86 -13.25
C LYS A 269 2.10 -16.45 -11.94
N TRP A 270 1.32 -16.30 -10.88
CA TRP A 270 1.62 -16.88 -9.58
C TRP A 270 0.33 -17.60 -9.12
N TYR A 271 0.28 -18.91 -9.38
CA TYR A 271 -0.67 -19.89 -8.83
C TYR A 271 -2.09 -19.86 -9.42
N ALA A 272 -2.70 -21.05 -9.48
CA ALA A 272 -4.09 -21.26 -9.90
C ALA A 272 -5.05 -20.93 -8.74
N SER A 273 -6.27 -20.52 -9.07
CA SER A 273 -7.31 -20.26 -8.07
C SER A 273 -7.56 -21.51 -7.23
N VAL A 274 -7.86 -21.35 -5.94
CA VAL A 274 -8.19 -22.46 -5.01
C VAL A 274 -9.53 -23.14 -5.34
N ASN A 275 -10.18 -22.75 -6.45
CA ASN A 275 -11.39 -23.39 -6.95
C ASN A 275 -11.02 -24.35 -8.10
N GLU A 276 -10.48 -25.52 -7.76
CA GLU A 276 -10.60 -26.76 -8.53
C GLU A 276 -11.03 -27.90 -7.59
#